data_AF-A0A1I2HQC5-F1
#
_entry.id   AF-A0A1I2HQC5-F1
#
_cell.length_a   1.000
_cell.length_b   1.000
_cell.length_c   1.000
_cell.angle_alpha   90.00
_cell.angle_beta   90.00
_cell.angle_gamma   90.00
#
_symmetry.space_group_name_H-M   'P 1'
#
loop_
_entity.id
_entity.type
_entity.pdbx_description
1 polymer ?
#
loop_
_entity_poly.entity_id
_entity_poly.type
_entity_poly.pdbx_seq_one_letter_code
_entity_poly.pdbx_strand_id
1 'polypeptide(L)'
;MSDFFDFYGNGVPFTHFVSLGLGVAAAALILHGRTRGHEAGRASAWLLVCDRALLACSGLGVLGVAFAAIEASAVLRTVPPDKVLEPALRVLGLMVIPLAWSLLGTFPLWIISTVFRFQQTRTGAG
;
A
#
# COMPACT_ATOMS: atom_id res chain seq x y z
N MET A 1 12.90 -13.35 25.27
CA MET A 1 11.98 -12.22 25.05
C MET A 1 12.36 -11.35 23.85
N SER A 2 13.44 -11.63 23.09
CA SER A 2 13.80 -10.83 21.90
C SER A 2 12.91 -11.08 20.67
N ASP A 3 12.46 -12.33 20.45
CA ASP A 3 11.76 -12.72 19.21
C ASP A 3 10.47 -11.94 18.88
N PHE A 4 9.74 -11.46 19.90
CA PHE A 4 8.51 -10.70 19.69
C PHE A 4 8.77 -9.24 19.28
N PHE A 5 9.85 -8.63 19.78
CA PHE A 5 10.24 -7.28 19.37
C PHE A 5 10.85 -7.29 17.96
N ASP A 6 11.57 -8.35 17.60
CA ASP A 6 12.11 -8.55 16.26
C ASP A 6 10.99 -8.70 15.20
N PHE A 7 9.90 -9.39 15.55
CA PHE A 7 8.68 -9.44 14.72
C PHE A 7 8.08 -8.05 14.44
N TYR A 8 8.02 -7.19 15.47
CA TYR A 8 7.57 -5.80 15.30
C TYR A 8 8.55 -4.98 14.43
N GLY A 9 9.85 -5.23 14.54
CA GLY A 9 10.87 -4.57 13.71
C GLY A 9 10.80 -4.96 12.23
N ASN A 10 10.51 -6.22 11.92
CA ASN A 10 10.54 -6.74 10.55
C ASN A 10 9.24 -6.51 9.75
N GLY A 11 8.11 -6.21 10.41
CA GLY A 11 6.87 -5.81 9.72
C GLY A 11 6.88 -4.37 9.19
N VAL A 12 7.74 -3.51 9.74
CA VAL A 12 7.87 -2.07 9.45
C VAL A 12 8.38 -1.72 8.03
N PRO A 13 9.29 -2.47 7.40
CA PRO A 13 9.76 -2.20 6.04
C PRO A 13 8.63 -2.12 5.00
N PHE A 14 7.63 -3.02 5.05
CA PHE A 14 6.56 -3.03 4.05
C PHE A 14 5.69 -1.78 4.12
N THR A 15 5.35 -1.29 5.33
CA THR A 15 4.58 -0.05 5.48
C THR A 15 5.38 1.16 5.00
N HIS A 16 6.70 1.16 5.16
CA HIS A 16 7.58 2.19 4.58
C HIS A 16 7.60 2.16 3.05
N PHE A 17 7.78 0.98 2.44
CA PHE A 17 7.75 0.86 0.97
C PHE A 17 6.40 1.28 0.38
N VAL A 18 5.30 0.88 1.02
CA VAL A 18 3.96 1.34 0.67
C VAL A 18 3.88 2.86 0.78
N SER A 19 4.35 3.45 1.88
CA SER A 19 4.31 4.91 2.08
C SER A 19 5.12 5.68 1.03
N LEU A 20 6.29 5.17 0.65
CA LEU A 20 7.10 5.73 -0.43
C LEU A 20 6.36 5.67 -1.77
N GLY A 21 5.77 4.53 -2.11
CA GLY A 21 5.00 4.37 -3.34
C GLY A 21 3.75 5.27 -3.38
N LEU A 22 3.08 5.45 -2.24
CA LEU A 22 1.98 6.41 -2.10
C LEU A 22 2.45 7.85 -2.30
N GLY A 23 3.64 8.21 -1.80
CA GLY A 23 4.27 9.50 -2.05
C GLY A 23 4.54 9.74 -3.54
N VAL A 24 5.03 8.73 -4.25
CA VAL A 24 5.22 8.78 -5.71
C VAL A 24 3.88 8.97 -6.43
N ALA A 25 2.85 8.21 -6.06
CA ALA A 25 1.52 8.33 -6.66
C ALA A 25 0.91 9.72 -6.43
N ALA A 26 1.00 10.25 -5.21
CA ALA A 26 0.53 11.60 -4.87
C ALA A 26 1.31 12.68 -5.65
N ALA A 27 2.63 12.57 -5.74
CA ALA A 27 3.46 13.49 -6.53
C ALA A 27 3.06 13.46 -8.02
N ALA A 28 2.83 12.28 -8.59
CA ALA A 28 2.38 12.14 -9.97
C ALA A 28 1.01 12.79 -10.20
N LEU A 29 0.06 12.66 -9.26
CA LEU A 29 -1.24 13.35 -9.33
C LEU A 29 -1.11 14.88 -9.26
N ILE A 30 -0.25 15.39 -8.38
CA ILE A 30 0.02 16.83 -8.27
C ILE A 30 0.65 17.36 -9.56
N LEU A 31 1.65 16.66 -10.10
CA LEU A 31 2.29 17.03 -11.37
C LEU A 31 1.28 17.02 -12.51
N HIS A 32 0.42 15.99 -12.58
CA HIS A 32 -0.67 15.95 -13.56
C HIS A 32 -1.59 17.18 -13.47
N GLY A 33 -1.99 17.55 -12.24
CA GLY A 33 -2.82 18.73 -12.02
C GLY A 33 -2.18 20.03 -12.51
N ARG A 34 -0.85 20.15 -12.40
CA ARG A 34 -0.09 21.33 -12.85
C ARG A 34 0.14 21.37 -14.36
N THR A 35 0.32 20.23 -15.02
CA THR A 35 0.61 20.16 -16.46
C THR A 35 -0.64 20.09 -17.35
N ARG A 36 -1.84 19.95 -16.76
CA ARG A 36 -3.12 19.81 -17.47
C ARG A 36 -3.41 20.85 -18.56
N GLY A 37 -2.83 22.05 -18.47
CA GLY A 37 -2.99 23.10 -19.50
C GLY A 37 -2.10 22.96 -20.73
N HIS A 38 -1.03 22.14 -20.69
CA HIS A 38 -0.05 22.03 -21.77
C HIS A 38 -0.24 20.77 -22.64
N GLU A 39 -0.95 19.75 -22.15
CA GLU A 39 -1.03 18.42 -22.79
C GLU A 39 -2.48 17.99 -23.09
N ALA A 40 -3.37 18.92 -23.44
CA ALA A 40 -4.75 18.63 -23.80
C ALA A 40 -4.79 17.69 -25.03
N GLY A 41 -5.06 16.40 -24.81
CA GLY A 41 -5.27 15.40 -25.87
C GLY A 41 -4.44 14.12 -25.75
N ARG A 42 -3.42 14.06 -24.89
CA ARG A 42 -2.67 12.80 -24.63
C ARG A 42 -3.04 12.20 -23.28
N ALA A 43 -3.05 10.87 -23.23
CA ALA A 43 -3.10 10.13 -21.97
C ALA A 43 -1.90 10.57 -21.12
N SER A 44 -2.17 11.23 -19.99
CA SER A 44 -1.12 11.77 -19.14
C SER A 44 -0.24 10.64 -18.61
N ALA A 45 1.05 10.65 -18.96
CA ALA A 45 2.03 9.68 -18.47
C ALA A 45 2.03 9.65 -16.93
N TRP A 46 1.76 10.79 -16.29
CA TRP A 46 1.67 10.91 -14.83
C TRP A 46 0.52 10.10 -14.22
N LEU A 47 -0.63 10.00 -14.89
CA LEU A 47 -1.74 9.15 -14.42
C LEU A 47 -1.38 7.66 -14.54
N LEU A 48 -0.63 7.27 -15.57
CA LEU A 48 -0.14 5.90 -15.69
C LEU A 48 0.88 5.57 -14.59
N VAL A 49 1.81 6.49 -14.29
CA VAL A 49 2.77 6.34 -13.19
C VAL A 49 2.03 6.20 -11.85
N CYS A 50 1.03 7.04 -11.60
CA CYS A 50 0.17 6.94 -10.42
C CYS A 50 -0.43 5.54 -10.31
N ASP A 51 -1.12 5.04 -11.34
CA ASP A 51 -1.78 3.72 -11.28
C ASP A 51 -0.79 2.58 -11.04
N ARG A 52 0.38 2.63 -11.68
CA ARG A 52 1.43 1.62 -11.49
C ARG A 52 1.99 1.66 -10.08
N ALA A 53 2.19 2.85 -9.50
CA ALA A 53 2.63 3.00 -8.12
C ALA A 53 1.56 2.49 -7.15
N LEU A 54 0.27 2.79 -7.37
CA LEU A 54 -0.83 2.30 -6.54
C LEU A 54 -0.94 0.78 -6.59
N LEU A 55 -0.84 0.18 -7.78
CA LEU A 55 -0.85 -1.28 -7.94
C LEU A 55 0.33 -1.93 -7.21
N ALA A 56 1.53 -1.34 -7.33
CA ALA A 56 2.71 -1.81 -6.61
C ALA A 56 2.52 -1.72 -5.09
N CYS A 57 1.94 -0.64 -4.57
CA CYS A 57 1.60 -0.51 -3.15
C CYS A 57 0.64 -1.62 -2.70
N SER A 58 -0.44 -1.87 -3.44
CA SER A 58 -1.37 -2.97 -3.12
C SER A 58 -0.66 -4.33 -3.11
N GLY A 59 0.22 -4.58 -4.08
CA GLY A 59 1.06 -5.78 -4.12
C GLY A 59 1.97 -5.91 -2.90
N LEU A 60 2.63 -4.82 -2.50
CA LEU A 60 3.46 -4.77 -1.30
C LEU A 60 2.66 -5.01 -0.02
N GLY A 61 1.41 -4.52 0.06
CA GLY A 61 0.51 -4.80 1.17
C GLY A 61 0.21 -6.30 1.31
N VAL A 62 -0.08 -6.98 0.19
CA VAL A 62 -0.32 -8.43 0.17
C VAL A 62 0.95 -9.21 0.53
N LEU A 63 2.10 -8.82 -0.02
CA LEU A 63 3.38 -9.43 0.32
C LEU A 63 3.70 -9.25 1.81
N GLY A 64 3.43 -8.08 2.38
CA GLY A 64 3.61 -7.81 3.80
C GLY A 64 2.79 -8.76 4.69
N VAL A 65 1.55 -9.08 4.32
CA VAL A 65 0.72 -10.08 5.03
C VAL A 65 1.34 -11.47 4.94
N ALA A 66 1.82 -11.87 3.76
CA ALA A 66 2.43 -13.18 3.56
C ALA A 66 3.72 -13.35 4.39
N PHE A 67 4.58 -12.33 4.40
CA PHE A 67 5.79 -12.33 5.23
C PHE A 67 5.43 -12.33 6.73
N ALA A 68 4.47 -11.49 7.15
CA ALA A 68 4.01 -11.48 8.53
C ALA A 68 3.41 -12.83 8.95
N ALA A 69 2.74 -13.56 8.05
CA ALA A 69 2.23 -14.92 8.32
C ALA A 69 3.37 -15.93 8.52
N ILE A 70 4.43 -15.85 7.72
CA ILE A 70 5.60 -16.71 7.85
C ILE A 70 6.29 -16.45 9.19
N GLU A 71 6.56 -15.18 9.52
CA GLU A 71 7.19 -14.83 10.79
C GLU A 71 6.31 -15.18 11.99
N ALA A 72 4.99 -14.92 11.91
CA ALA A 72 4.01 -15.33 12.90
C ALA A 72 4.10 -16.83 13.20
N SER A 73 4.19 -17.65 12.16
CA SER A 73 4.30 -19.11 12.30
C SER A 73 5.60 -19.53 12.97
N ALA A 74 6.70 -18.81 12.73
CA ALA A 74 7.99 -19.07 13.38
C ALA A 74 7.94 -18.70 14.87
N VAL A 75 7.38 -17.53 15.20
CA VAL A 75 7.24 -17.06 16.59
C VAL A 75 6.32 -17.95 17.39
N LEU A 76 5.16 -18.36 16.84
CA LEU A 76 4.21 -19.19 17.58
C LEU A 76 4.74 -20.60 17.89
N ARG A 77 5.73 -21.10 17.14
CA ARG A 77 6.39 -22.38 17.44
C ARG A 77 7.29 -22.33 18.67
N THR A 78 7.73 -21.16 19.11
CA THR A 78 8.56 -21.01 20.31
C THR A 78 7.75 -20.84 21.59
N VAL A 79 6.42 -20.65 21.46
CA VAL A 79 5.50 -20.48 22.59
C VAL A 79 5.00 -21.84 23.08
N PRO A 80 5.03 -22.11 24.41
CA PRO A 80 4.42 -23.31 24.98
C PRO A 80 2.93 -23.44 24.61
N PRO A 81 2.43 -24.65 24.29
CA PRO A 81 1.08 -24.85 23.75
C PRO A 81 -0.05 -24.36 24.67
N ASP A 82 0.18 -24.36 25.99
CA ASP A 82 -0.74 -23.85 27.01
C ASP A 82 -0.89 -22.32 27.00
N LYS A 83 0.01 -21.61 26.32
CA LYS A 83 0.08 -20.14 26.28
C LYS A 83 -0.06 -19.55 24.88
N VAL A 84 -0.42 -20.34 23.87
CA VAL A 84 -0.45 -19.90 22.45
C VAL A 84 -1.57 -18.91 22.13
N LEU A 85 -2.71 -18.99 22.81
CA LEU A 85 -3.93 -18.27 22.40
C LEU A 85 -3.75 -16.75 22.38
N GLU A 86 -3.24 -16.15 23.47
CA GLU A 86 -3.07 -14.70 23.56
C GLU A 86 -2.02 -14.15 22.56
N PRO A 87 -0.81 -14.74 22.45
CA PRO A 87 0.16 -14.40 21.40
C PRO A 87 -0.39 -14.53 19.98
N ALA A 88 -1.15 -15.60 19.70
CA ALA A 88 -1.73 -15.82 18.37
C ALA A 88 -2.71 -14.71 17.96
N LEU A 89 -3.58 -14.29 18.89
CA LEU A 89 -4.51 -13.19 18.64
C LEU A 89 -3.80 -11.86 18.37
N ARG A 90 -2.73 -11.57 19.12
CA ARG A 90 -1.92 -10.35 18.90
C ARG A 90 -1.25 -10.37 17.54
N VAL A 91 -0.62 -11.48 17.18
CA VAL A 91 0.11 -11.63 15.92
C VAL A 91 -0.84 -11.55 14.72
N LEU A 92 -2.03 -12.16 14.80
CA LEU A 92 -3.06 -12.04 13.76
C LEU A 92 -3.48 -10.58 13.51
N GLY A 93 -3.63 -9.78 14.57
CA GLY A 93 -3.93 -8.35 14.44
C GLY A 93 -2.83 -7.55 13.75
N LEU A 94 -1.57 -7.94 13.94
CA LEU A 94 -0.42 -7.28 13.33
C LEU A 94 -0.21 -7.68 11.87
N MET A 95 -0.54 -8.93 11.52
CA MET A 95 -0.39 -9.46 10.16
C MET A 95 -1.16 -8.67 9.11
N VAL A 96 -2.30 -8.07 9.48
CA VAL A 96 -3.16 -7.33 8.54
C VAL A 96 -2.75 -5.86 8.37
N ILE A 97 -1.84 -5.34 9.19
CA ILE A 97 -1.45 -3.92 9.18
C ILE A 97 -0.89 -3.48 7.82
N PRO A 98 0.06 -4.20 7.18
CA PRO A 98 0.62 -3.77 5.90
C PRO A 98 -0.45 -3.66 4.80
N LEU A 99 -1.39 -4.60 4.77
CA LEU A 99 -2.50 -4.58 3.82
C LEU A 99 -3.48 -3.45 4.11
N ALA A 100 -3.87 -3.28 5.38
CA ALA A 100 -4.75 -2.19 5.78
C ALA A 100 -4.13 -0.82 5.42
N TRP A 101 -2.85 -0.62 5.72
CA TRP A 101 -2.11 0.59 5.40
C TRP A 101 -2.06 0.85 3.89
N SER A 102 -1.78 -0.20 3.10
CA SER A 102 -1.80 -0.09 1.65
C SER A 102 -3.19 0.31 1.14
N LEU A 103 -4.25 -0.37 1.56
CA LEU A 103 -5.59 -0.10 1.06
C LEU A 103 -6.08 1.30 1.44
N LEU A 104 -5.85 1.71 2.68
CA LEU A 104 -6.18 3.05 3.18
C LEU A 104 -5.48 4.14 2.37
N GLY A 105 -4.23 3.92 1.96
CA GLY A 105 -3.49 4.87 1.14
C GLY A 105 -3.85 4.82 -0.34
N THR A 106 -4.01 3.62 -0.91
CA THR A 106 -4.20 3.47 -2.36
C THR A 106 -5.59 3.87 -2.81
N PHE A 107 -6.62 3.59 -2.01
CA PHE A 107 -8.01 3.78 -2.42
C PHE A 107 -8.38 5.26 -2.67
N PRO A 108 -8.04 6.23 -1.79
CA PRO A 108 -8.32 7.64 -2.05
C PRO A 108 -7.59 8.17 -3.30
N LEU A 109 -6.32 7.80 -3.48
CA LEU A 109 -5.53 8.22 -4.63
C LEU A 109 -6.06 7.62 -5.93
N TRP A 110 -6.51 6.35 -5.90
CA TRP A 110 -7.15 5.70 -7.03
C TRP A 110 -8.45 6.42 -7.43
N ILE A 111 -9.30 6.81 -6.46
CA ILE A 111 -10.50 7.61 -6.74
C ILE A 111 -10.14 8.93 -7.43
N ILE A 112 -9.15 9.66 -6.89
CA ILE A 112 -8.71 10.94 -7.47
C ILE A 112 -8.22 10.75 -8.91
N SER A 113 -7.38 9.73 -9.15
CA SER A 113 -6.88 9.42 -10.50
C SER A 113 -8.02 9.09 -11.47
N THR A 114 -9.05 8.37 -11.00
CA THR A 114 -10.23 7.98 -11.78
C THR A 114 -11.06 9.21 -12.15
N VAL A 115 -11.29 10.12 -11.19
CA VAL A 115 -11.97 11.40 -11.44
C VAL A 115 -11.21 12.22 -12.48
N PHE A 116 -9.88 12.28 -12.39
CA PHE A 116 -9.09 13.00 -13.39
C PHE A 116 -9.20 12.40 -14.79
N ARG A 117 -9.17 11.08 -14.93
CA ARG A 117 -9.39 10.38 -16.21
C ARG A 117 -10.78 10.70 -16.78
N PHE A 118 -11.82 10.64 -15.95
CA PHE A 118 -13.19 10.92 -16.36
C PHE A 118 -13.38 12.38 -16.83
N GLN A 119 -12.74 13.33 -16.16
CA GLN A 119 -12.72 14.72 -16.60
C GLN A 119 -12.00 14.89 -17.93
N GLN A 120 -10.85 14.23 -18.15
CA GLN A 120 -10.13 14.28 -19.43
C GLN A 120 -10.99 13.74 -20.58
N THR A 121 -11.73 12.65 -20.37
CA THR A 121 -12.62 12.09 -21.39
C THR A 121 -13.78 13.04 -21.73
N ARG A 122 -14.27 13.83 -20.76
CA ARG A 122 -15.33 14.83 -20.99
C ARG A 122 -14.83 16.04 -21.77
N THR A 123 -13.61 16.49 -21.52
CA THR A 123 -13.04 17.68 -22.18
C THR A 123 -12.46 17.41 -23.56
N GLY A 124 -12.17 16.14 -23.89
CA GLY A 124 -11.55 15.72 -25.17
C GLY A 124 -12.51 15.21 -26.25
N ALA A 125 -13.82 15.44 -26.12
CA ALA A 125 -14.84 15.01 -27.09
C ALA A 125 -15.34 16.12 -28.03
N GLY A 126 -14.48 17.12 -28.32
CA GLY A 126 -14.76 18.22 -29.25
C GLY A 126 -13.91 18.12 -30.51
#